data_AF-A0A392P1Y3-F1
#
_entry.id   AF-A0A392P1Y3-F1
#
_cell.length_a   1.000
_cell.length_b   1.000
_cell.length_c   1.000
_cell.angle_alpha   90.00
_cell.angle_beta   90.00
_cell.angle_gamma   90.00
#
_symmetry.space_group_name_H-M   'P 1'
#
loop_
_entity.id
_entity.type
_entity.pdbx_description
1 polymer ?
#
loop_
_entity_poly.entity_id
_entity_poly.type
_entity_poly.pdbx_seq_one_letter_code
_entity_poly.pdbx_strand_id
1 'polypeptide(L)'
;CKEKCDPSVSVTLVRHVGKHNEERKTISLTSESSEFLFSDVIPGKYRLEVKHSTPESVTTEDNWCWEKSFIDVNVGAEDLEGIVFVQKGYWVNVISTHDVDGSITQPDGSTVNLKIRKGSQHICVESPGIHEFSFIDSCIFFGSSSVKIDTSNLLV
;
A
#
# COMPACT_ATOMS: atom_id res chain seq x y z
N CYS A 1 5.56 -1.61 -10.34
CA CYS A 1 5.44 -0.67 -9.21
C CYS A 1 5.56 0.75 -9.76
N LYS A 2 5.10 1.77 -9.03
CA LYS A 2 5.31 3.19 -9.36
C LYS A 2 6.78 3.57 -9.17
N GLU A 3 7.42 2.97 -8.17
CA GLU A 3 8.89 2.93 -8.00
C GLU A 3 9.45 1.56 -8.45
N LYS A 4 10.70 1.25 -8.08
CA LYS A 4 11.27 -0.09 -8.29
C LYS A 4 10.60 -1.06 -7.31
N CYS A 5 10.11 -2.19 -7.83
CA CYS A 5 9.73 -3.30 -6.96
C CYS A 5 11.05 -3.95 -6.50
N ASP A 6 11.42 -3.75 -5.24
CA ASP A 6 12.65 -4.28 -4.66
C ASP A 6 12.34 -5.44 -3.68
N PRO A 7 13.35 -6.03 -3.00
CA PRO A 7 13.13 -7.11 -2.04
C PRO A 7 12.28 -6.76 -0.81
N SER A 8 11.94 -5.49 -0.59
CA SER A 8 10.97 -5.09 0.44
C SER A 8 9.54 -5.40 0.05
N VAL A 9 9.26 -5.68 -1.23
CA VAL A 9 7.97 -6.25 -1.65
C VAL A 9 7.98 -7.77 -1.45
N SER A 10 6.95 -8.29 -0.78
CA SER A 10 6.72 -9.71 -0.61
C SER A 10 5.30 -10.11 -1.00
N VAL A 11 5.18 -11.32 -1.53
CA VAL A 11 3.91 -11.97 -1.85
C VAL A 11 3.78 -13.19 -0.95
N THR A 12 2.63 -13.33 -0.29
CA THR A 12 2.30 -14.44 0.60
C THR A 12 1.12 -15.22 0.04
N LEU A 13 1.31 -16.52 -0.16
CA LEU A 13 0.27 -17.48 -0.47
C LEU A 13 -0.27 -18.09 0.82
N VAL A 14 -1.55 -17.82 1.13
CA VAL A 14 -2.25 -18.30 2.32
C VAL A 14 -3.31 -19.32 1.93
N ARG A 15 -3.19 -20.56 2.42
CA ARG A 15 -4.18 -21.60 2.15
C ARG A 15 -5.43 -21.40 2.98
N HIS A 16 -6.60 -21.41 2.34
CA HIS A 16 -7.88 -21.43 3.04
C HIS A 16 -8.19 -22.86 3.53
N VAL A 17 -7.64 -23.25 4.68
CA VAL A 17 -8.00 -24.50 5.39
C VAL A 17 -8.59 -24.14 6.74
N GLY A 18 -9.61 -24.88 7.19
CA GLY A 18 -10.25 -24.66 8.50
C GLY A 18 -9.25 -24.53 9.64
N LYS A 19 -9.63 -23.71 10.64
CA LYS A 19 -8.95 -23.13 11.83
C LYS A 19 -7.65 -23.72 12.42
N HIS A 20 -7.14 -24.88 12.00
CA HIS A 20 -6.06 -25.59 12.67
C HIS A 20 -4.75 -25.77 11.89
N ASN A 21 -4.67 -25.39 10.61
CA ASN A 21 -3.42 -25.41 9.82
C ASN A 21 -3.48 -24.40 8.65
N GLU A 22 -3.26 -23.11 8.93
CA GLU A 22 -3.00 -22.11 7.87
C GLU A 22 -1.59 -22.33 7.32
N GLU A 23 -1.46 -22.98 6.17
CA GLU A 23 -0.20 -23.04 5.44
C GLU A 23 0.05 -21.68 4.77
N ARG A 24 1.15 -21.02 5.14
CA ARG A 24 1.61 -19.77 4.56
C ARG A 24 2.97 -19.96 3.90
N LYS A 25 3.07 -19.61 2.63
CA LYS A 25 4.34 -19.51 1.90
C LYS A 25 4.56 -18.05 1.51
N THR A 26 5.71 -17.49 1.84
CA THR A 26 6.05 -16.10 1.48
C THR A 26 7.29 -16.08 0.61
N ILE A 27 7.27 -15.26 -0.44
CA ILE A 27 8.41 -14.98 -1.30
C ILE A 27 8.60 -13.47 -1.38
N SER A 28 9.84 -13.03 -1.25
CA SER A 28 10.23 -11.64 -1.53
C SER A 28 10.61 -11.52 -3.00
N LEU A 29 10.32 -10.36 -3.60
CA LEU A 29 10.79 -10.06 -4.94
C LEU A 29 12.32 -9.92 -4.96
N THR A 30 12.88 -9.93 -6.16
CA THR A 30 14.33 -9.75 -6.35
C THR A 30 14.60 -8.36 -6.92
N SER A 31 15.82 -7.85 -6.76
CA SER A 31 16.21 -6.59 -7.39
C SER A 31 16.26 -6.65 -8.91
N GLU A 32 16.32 -7.86 -9.48
CA GLU A 32 16.48 -8.11 -10.92
C GLU A 32 15.15 -8.41 -11.61
N SER A 33 14.15 -8.92 -10.88
CA SER A 33 12.84 -9.27 -11.41
C SER A 33 11.73 -8.97 -10.41
N SER A 34 10.65 -8.37 -10.93
CA SER A 34 9.39 -8.15 -10.21
C SER A 34 8.43 -9.33 -10.30
N GLU A 35 8.89 -10.48 -10.78
CA GLU A 35 8.12 -11.71 -10.91
C GLU A 35 8.21 -12.55 -9.63
N PHE A 36 7.19 -13.36 -9.41
CA PHE A 36 7.09 -14.21 -8.22
C PHE A 36 6.60 -15.60 -8.65
N LEU A 37 7.14 -16.65 -8.05
CA LEU A 37 6.80 -18.04 -8.37
C LEU A 37 6.65 -18.85 -7.09
N PHE A 38 5.53 -19.56 -6.98
CA PHE A 38 5.32 -20.57 -5.94
C PHE A 38 5.31 -21.96 -6.59
N SER A 39 6.36 -22.74 -6.35
CA SER A 39 6.45 -24.13 -6.81
C SER A 39 5.85 -25.10 -5.80
N ASP A 40 5.49 -26.29 -6.28
CA ASP A 40 4.99 -27.41 -5.45
C ASP A 40 3.79 -26.99 -4.56
N VAL A 41 2.83 -26.30 -5.18
CA VAL A 41 1.60 -25.87 -4.52
C VAL A 41 0.54 -26.96 -4.67
N ILE A 42 0.02 -27.43 -3.55
CA ILE A 42 -1.03 -28.45 -3.52
C ILE A 42 -2.34 -27.83 -4.05
N PRO A 43 -3.14 -28.54 -4.86
CA PRO A 43 -4.43 -28.02 -5.31
C PRO A 43 -5.36 -27.60 -4.16
N GLY A 44 -6.08 -26.50 -4.35
CA GLY A 44 -7.00 -25.95 -3.37
C GLY A 44 -7.25 -24.46 -3.49
N LYS A 45 -8.01 -23.92 -2.52
CA LYS A 45 -8.33 -22.48 -2.44
C LYS A 45 -7.26 -21.75 -1.63
N TYR A 46 -6.76 -20.68 -2.19
CA TYR A 46 -5.73 -19.84 -1.60
C TYR A 46 -6.08 -18.37 -1.73
N ARG A 47 -5.41 -17.55 -0.92
CA ARG A 47 -5.39 -16.10 -1.02
C ARG A 47 -3.94 -15.67 -1.16
N LEU A 48 -3.65 -14.99 -2.26
CA LEU A 48 -2.39 -14.29 -2.45
C LEU A 48 -2.51 -12.91 -1.83
N GLU A 49 -1.54 -12.51 -1.02
CA GLU A 49 -1.46 -11.21 -0.39
C GLU A 49 -0.14 -10.56 -0.79
N VAL A 50 -0.16 -9.27 -1.13
CA VAL A 50 1.05 -8.50 -1.41
C VAL A 50 1.26 -7.49 -0.28
N LYS A 51 2.52 -7.31 0.12
CA LYS A 51 2.92 -6.30 1.09
C LYS A 51 4.25 -5.68 0.73
N HIS A 52 4.40 -4.39 0.96
CA HIS A 52 5.70 -3.75 1.03
C HIS A 52 6.08 -3.53 2.50
N SER A 53 7.25 -4.04 2.89
CA SER A 53 7.78 -3.94 4.25
C SER A 53 9.21 -3.45 4.20
N THR A 54 9.45 -2.22 4.66
CA THR A 54 10.83 -1.73 4.84
C THR A 54 11.37 -2.17 6.21
N PRO A 55 12.66 -2.52 6.32
CA PRO A 55 13.29 -2.84 7.62
C PRO A 55 13.21 -1.70 8.64
N GLU A 56 13.05 -0.47 8.15
CA GLU A 56 13.04 0.77 8.93
C GLU A 56 11.63 1.21 9.35
N SER A 57 10.59 0.52 8.87
CA SER A 57 9.21 0.75 9.30
C SER A 57 9.04 0.28 10.74
N VAL A 58 9.02 1.23 11.69
CA VAL A 58 8.78 0.95 13.12
C VAL A 58 7.39 0.32 13.35
N THR A 59 6.48 0.48 12.38
CA THR A 59 5.19 -0.20 12.32
C THR A 59 5.25 -1.39 11.37
N THR A 60 4.62 -2.52 11.72
CA THR A 60 4.45 -3.69 10.84
C THR A 60 3.45 -3.46 9.71
N GLU A 61 3.17 -2.20 9.38
CA GLU A 61 2.12 -1.78 8.46
C GLU A 61 2.71 -1.47 7.09
N ASP A 62 2.00 -1.90 6.05
CA ASP A 62 2.36 -1.66 4.67
C ASP A 62 2.28 -0.15 4.38
N ASN A 63 3.38 0.45 3.94
CA ASN A 63 3.42 1.87 3.57
C ASN A 63 2.99 2.11 2.12
N TRP A 64 2.65 1.08 1.34
CA TRP A 64 2.11 1.18 -0.01
C TRP A 64 0.61 0.87 -0.05
N CYS A 65 -0.13 1.64 -0.84
CA CYS A 65 -1.49 1.27 -1.21
C CYS A 65 -1.48 0.51 -2.54
N TRP A 66 -2.15 -0.64 -2.55
CA TRP A 66 -2.27 -1.51 -3.72
C TRP A 66 -3.65 -1.35 -4.35
N GLU A 67 -3.73 -1.51 -5.67
CA GLU A 67 -5.03 -1.57 -6.36
C GLU A 67 -5.87 -2.74 -5.82
N LYS A 68 -5.20 -3.87 -5.56
CA LYS A 68 -5.71 -5.00 -4.77
C LYS A 68 -4.58 -5.50 -3.90
N SER A 69 -4.74 -5.50 -2.57
CA SER A 69 -3.74 -6.05 -1.66
C SER A 69 -3.84 -7.57 -1.50
N PHE A 70 -4.92 -8.17 -2.00
CA PHE A 70 -5.11 -9.61 -2.02
C PHE A 70 -5.94 -10.07 -3.22
N ILE A 71 -5.72 -11.31 -3.64
CA ILE A 71 -6.46 -11.99 -4.71
C ILE A 71 -6.71 -13.43 -4.28
N ASP A 72 -7.97 -13.85 -4.25
CA ASP A 72 -8.34 -15.23 -4.01
C ASP A 72 -8.19 -16.05 -5.30
N VAL A 73 -7.53 -17.19 -5.21
CA VAL A 73 -7.23 -18.07 -6.33
C VAL A 73 -7.55 -19.52 -5.99
N ASN A 74 -7.82 -20.33 -7.02
CA ASN A 74 -8.06 -21.76 -6.87
C ASN A 74 -7.05 -22.53 -7.72
N VAL A 75 -6.05 -23.11 -7.06
CA VAL A 75 -4.97 -23.86 -7.70
C VAL A 75 -5.51 -25.26 -8.03
N GLY A 76 -5.42 -25.62 -9.31
CA GLY A 76 -5.89 -26.90 -9.84
C GLY A 76 -4.74 -27.83 -10.22
N ALA A 77 -4.96 -28.64 -11.26
CA ALA A 77 -3.90 -29.45 -11.86
C ALA A 77 -3.04 -28.67 -12.87
N GLU A 78 -3.57 -27.55 -13.38
CA GLU A 78 -2.87 -26.63 -14.28
C GLU A 78 -2.29 -25.46 -13.47
N ASP A 79 -1.16 -24.95 -13.95
CA ASP A 79 -0.48 -23.79 -13.36
C ASP A 79 -1.30 -22.51 -13.59
N LEU A 80 -1.29 -21.62 -12.59
CA LEU A 80 -1.94 -20.32 -12.67
C LEU A 80 -0.92 -19.24 -13.04
N GLU A 81 -1.16 -18.58 -14.16
CA GLU A 81 -0.31 -17.50 -14.68
C GLU A 81 -1.07 -16.18 -14.77
N GLY A 82 -0.34 -15.07 -14.96
CA GLY A 82 -0.93 -13.75 -15.22
C GLY A 82 -1.51 -13.02 -14.00
N ILE A 83 -1.19 -13.47 -12.78
CA ILE A 83 -1.58 -12.79 -11.55
C ILE A 83 -0.64 -11.61 -11.32
N VAL A 84 -1.21 -10.39 -11.29
CA VAL A 84 -0.44 -9.15 -11.17
C VAL A 84 -0.95 -8.30 -10.01
N PHE A 85 -0.03 -7.84 -9.18
CA PHE A 85 -0.27 -6.83 -8.15
C PHE A 85 0.24 -5.48 -8.65
N VAL A 86 -0.60 -4.45 -8.56
CA VAL A 86 -0.27 -3.09 -9.00
C VAL A 86 -0.20 -2.17 -7.80
N GLN A 87 0.97 -1.60 -7.55
CA GLN A 87 1.13 -0.51 -6.59
C GLN A 87 0.34 0.69 -7.11
N LYS A 88 -0.66 1.12 -6.34
CA LYS A 88 -1.47 2.30 -6.64
C LYS A 88 -0.77 3.57 -6.19
N GLY A 89 -0.13 3.53 -5.02
CA GLY A 89 0.54 4.67 -4.42
C GLY A 89 1.12 4.37 -3.04
N TYR A 90 1.18 5.40 -2.20
CA TYR A 90 1.75 5.39 -0.86
C TYR A 90 0.68 5.73 0.17
N TRP A 91 0.71 5.03 1.31
CA TRP A 91 -0.13 5.39 2.44
C TRP A 91 0.47 6.58 3.19
N VAL A 92 -0.33 7.61 3.38
CA VAL A 92 -0.02 8.75 4.24
C VAL A 92 -0.97 8.70 5.44
N ASN A 93 -0.42 8.62 6.64
CA ASN A 93 -1.19 8.69 7.87
C ASN A 93 -1.52 10.16 8.19
N VAL A 94 -2.81 10.45 8.34
CA VAL A 94 -3.32 11.79 8.64
C VAL A 94 -4.17 11.72 9.89
N ILE A 95 -3.77 12.46 10.91
CA ILE A 95 -4.52 12.58 12.17
C ILE A 95 -5.11 13.99 12.23
N SER A 96 -6.44 14.09 12.26
CA SER A 96 -7.13 15.37 12.39
C SER A 96 -7.99 15.39 13.66
N THR A 97 -8.16 16.58 14.26
CA THR A 97 -9.03 16.73 15.44
C THR A 97 -10.48 17.06 15.07
N HIS A 98 -10.77 17.29 13.78
CA HIS A 98 -12.09 17.63 13.23
C HIS A 98 -12.16 17.24 11.74
N ASP A 99 -13.38 17.17 11.22
CA ASP A 99 -13.60 16.98 9.78
C ASP A 99 -13.23 18.28 9.06
N VAL A 100 -12.45 18.18 7.97
CA VAL A 100 -12.00 19.32 7.16
C VAL A 100 -11.90 18.91 5.69
N ASP A 101 -12.33 19.82 4.81
CA ASP A 101 -12.07 19.68 3.37
C ASP A 101 -10.66 20.19 3.07
N GLY A 102 -9.93 19.48 2.23
CA GLY A 102 -8.57 19.85 1.85
C GLY A 102 -8.27 19.49 0.41
N SER A 103 -7.05 19.77 0.00
CA SER A 103 -6.56 19.40 -1.32
C SER A 103 -5.10 18.98 -1.21
N ILE A 104 -4.71 17.95 -1.97
CA ILE A 104 -3.32 17.57 -2.15
C ILE A 104 -2.85 18.06 -3.53
N THR A 105 -1.77 18.81 -3.55
CA THR A 105 -1.05 19.16 -4.77
C THR A 105 0.05 18.14 -4.98
N GLN A 106 -0.03 17.41 -6.08
CA GLN A 106 0.92 16.39 -6.50
C GLN A 106 2.18 17.04 -7.12
N PRO A 107 3.31 16.32 -7.23
CA PRO A 107 4.55 16.82 -7.83
C PRO A 107 4.40 17.29 -9.28
N ASP A 108 3.42 16.77 -10.01
CA ASP A 108 3.09 17.18 -11.38
C ASP A 108 2.25 18.47 -11.44
N GLY A 109 1.94 19.06 -10.29
CA GLY A 109 1.11 20.26 -10.15
C GLY A 109 -0.40 20.01 -10.20
N SER A 110 -0.83 18.76 -10.38
CA SER A 110 -2.25 18.42 -10.31
C SER A 110 -2.76 18.47 -8.86
N THR A 111 -4.01 18.90 -8.69
CA THR A 111 -4.63 19.04 -7.38
C THR A 111 -5.80 18.08 -7.24
N VAL A 112 -5.81 17.31 -6.15
CA VAL A 112 -6.90 16.37 -5.81
C VAL A 112 -7.56 16.83 -4.53
N ASN A 113 -8.88 17.02 -4.57
CA ASN A 113 -9.66 17.36 -3.37
C ASN A 113 -9.81 16.15 -2.46
N LEU A 114 -9.63 16.36 -1.17
CA LEU A 114 -9.65 15.35 -0.13
C LEU A 114 -10.63 15.75 0.97
N LYS A 115 -11.30 14.76 1.56
CA LYS A 115 -12.11 14.94 2.77
C LYS A 115 -11.41 14.27 3.93
N ILE A 116 -10.83 15.07 4.81
CA ILE A 116 -10.09 14.61 5.97
C ILE A 116 -11.07 14.50 7.13
N ARG A 117 -11.29 13.29 7.63
CA ARG A 117 -12.16 13.06 8.80
C ARG A 117 -11.41 13.28 10.09
N LYS A 118 -12.13 13.57 11.16
CA LYS A 118 -11.64 13.54 12.54
C LYS A 118 -11.12 12.15 12.89
N GLY A 119 -10.00 12.10 13.60
CA GLY A 119 -9.32 10.89 14.03
C GLY A 119 -8.12 10.56 13.13
N SER A 120 -7.60 9.35 13.30
CA SER A 120 -6.54 8.79 12.47
C SER A 120 -7.13 8.16 11.21
N GLN A 121 -6.56 8.46 10.04
CA GLN A 121 -6.95 7.86 8.77
C GLN A 121 -5.74 7.70 7.84
N HIS A 122 -5.84 6.76 6.91
CA HIS A 122 -4.83 6.56 5.87
C HIS A 122 -5.36 7.06 4.53
N ILE A 123 -4.56 7.87 3.83
CA ILE A 123 -4.88 8.39 2.50
C ILE A 123 -3.87 7.79 1.51
N CYS A 124 -4.37 7.25 0.40
CA CYS A 124 -3.55 6.70 -0.67
C CYS A 124 -3.17 7.81 -1.66
N VAL A 125 -1.88 8.05 -1.83
CA VAL A 125 -1.31 9.10 -2.69
C VAL A 125 -0.59 8.45 -3.86
N GLU A 126 -0.99 8.75 -5.10
CA GLU A 126 -0.61 7.98 -6.28
C GLU A 126 0.81 8.21 -6.81
N SER A 127 1.42 9.34 -6.46
CA SER A 127 2.77 9.73 -6.91
C SER A 127 3.81 9.65 -5.79
N PRO A 128 5.06 9.26 -6.12
CA PRO A 128 6.21 9.47 -5.25
C PRO A 128 6.65 10.95 -5.25
N GLY A 129 7.21 11.45 -4.15
CA GLY A 129 7.82 12.77 -4.02
C GLY A 129 7.12 13.72 -3.05
N ILE A 130 7.43 15.02 -3.16
CA ILE A 130 6.91 16.06 -2.24
C ILE A 130 5.51 16.48 -2.66
N HIS A 131 4.55 16.25 -1.78
CA HIS A 131 3.14 16.64 -1.91
C HIS A 131 2.83 17.77 -0.95
N GLU A 132 2.07 18.77 -1.39
CA GLU A 132 1.60 19.85 -0.53
C GLU A 132 0.11 19.67 -0.21
N PHE A 133 -0.18 19.40 1.06
CA PHE A 133 -1.54 19.36 1.58
C PHE A 133 -1.96 20.77 1.98
N SER A 134 -3.08 21.23 1.42
CA SER A 134 -3.71 22.52 1.77
C SER A 134 -5.07 22.27 2.39
N PHE A 135 -5.40 23.01 3.44
CA PHE A 135 -6.71 22.91 4.11
C PHE A 135 -7.63 24.02 3.60
N ILE A 136 -8.86 23.66 3.20
CA ILE A 136 -9.86 24.58 2.68
C ILE A 136 -10.78 24.96 3.85
N ASP A 137 -10.95 26.26 4.08
CA ASP A 137 -11.86 26.83 5.09
C ASP A 137 -11.73 26.24 6.50
N SER A 138 -10.50 25.99 6.94
CA SER A 138 -10.27 25.61 8.32
C SER A 138 -10.49 26.84 9.21
N CYS A 139 -11.67 26.97 9.83
CA CYS A 139 -11.90 27.89 10.98
C CYS A 139 -11.04 27.52 12.22
N ILE A 140 -10.02 26.68 12.03
CA ILE A 140 -9.26 25.94 13.01
C ILE A 140 -7.84 25.87 12.48
N PHE A 141 -6.89 26.41 13.24
CA PHE A 141 -5.51 26.55 12.80
C PHE A 141 -4.73 25.28 13.10
N PHE A 142 -4.21 24.61 12.07
CA PHE A 142 -3.41 23.39 12.20
C PHE A 142 -1.91 23.66 12.42
N GLY A 143 -1.51 24.90 12.73
CA GLY A 143 -0.10 25.31 12.84
C GLY A 143 0.44 25.96 11.56
N SER A 144 -0.06 25.56 10.39
CA SER A 144 0.22 26.14 9.08
C SER A 144 -1.00 25.95 8.15
N SER A 145 -1.10 26.77 7.09
CA SER A 145 -2.15 26.64 6.06
C SER A 145 -1.90 25.48 5.09
N SER A 146 -0.64 25.04 4.99
CA SER A 146 -0.24 23.87 4.21
C SER A 146 0.85 23.06 4.92
N VAL A 147 0.93 21.78 4.58
CA VAL A 147 1.95 20.83 5.06
C VAL A 147 2.56 20.13 3.86
N LYS A 148 3.89 20.00 3.84
CA LYS A 148 4.63 19.27 2.80
C LYS A 148 5.00 17.88 3.30
N ILE A 149 4.70 16.85 2.51
CA ILE A 149 4.97 15.46 2.83
C ILE A 149 5.77 14.85 1.70
N ASP A 150 6.88 14.19 2.01
CA ASP A 150 7.67 13.45 1.03
C ASP A 150 7.29 11.96 1.07
N THR A 151 6.60 11.47 0.02
CA THR A 151 6.22 10.06 -0.08
C THR A 151 7.38 9.15 -0.51
N SER A 152 8.47 9.72 -1.05
CA SER A 152 9.70 8.99 -1.36
C SER A 152 10.61 8.84 -0.13
N ASN A 153 10.33 9.61 0.93
CA ASN A 153 11.04 9.51 2.19
C ASN A 153 10.07 9.74 3.35
N LEU A 154 9.23 8.74 3.60
CA LEU A 154 8.33 8.68 4.76
C LEU A 154 9.11 8.41 6.06
N LEU A 155 10.12 9.24 6.35
CA LEU A 155 10.68 9.38 7.70
C LEU A 155 9.79 10.41 8.42
N VAL A 156 8.81 9.92 9.17
CA VAL A 156 8.10 10.72 10.18
C VAL A 156 8.63 10.34 11.55
#